data_AF-A0A3D8PZW6-F1
#
_entry.id   AF-A0A3D8PZW6-F1
#
_cell.length_a   1.000
_cell.length_b   1.000
_cell.length_c   1.000
_cell.angle_alpha   90.00
_cell.angle_beta   90.00
_cell.angle_gamma   90.00
#
_symmetry.space_group_name_H-M   'P 1'
#
loop_
_entity.id
_entity.type
_entity.pdbx_description
1 polymer ?
#
loop_
_entity_poly.entity_id
_entity_poly.type
_entity_poly.pdbx_seq_one_letter_code
_entity_poly.pdbx_strand_id
1 'polypeptide(L)'
;MEEKICPDEEQCEYTWARKFVDENELIFQNNLMRSFLLTKKNCFLLDQSIRYSTFDTKKALDEAFRDHLAEIRLISQLSNDLRRYAIRYDQKVNLYRKRQLLIMDQPINEDAMIITSKVDLIADNYALSVDEEALKNDQHLESFIENFTLYHAIRSLTPRQKYILEASYLFNLTDTEIAAKEGVSQQSISKTRNKALSNLKKQLLAEEGKYE
;
A
#
# COMPACT_ATOMS: atom_id res chain seq x y z
N MET A 1 42.22 -40.99 3.81
CA MET A 1 41.70 -40.46 5.07
C MET A 1 40.20 -40.70 5.04
N GLU A 2 39.71 -41.94 5.22
CA GLU A 2 39.56 -42.65 6.52
C GLU A 2 38.81 -41.74 7.51
N GLU A 3 37.65 -42.02 8.09
CA GLU A 3 36.75 -43.17 8.34
C GLU A 3 35.33 -42.53 8.53
N LYS A 4 34.15 -43.16 8.48
CA LYS A 4 33.68 -44.39 9.13
C LYS A 4 32.53 -44.98 8.33
N ILE A 5 32.74 -46.18 7.81
CA ILE A 5 31.69 -47.09 7.37
C ILE A 5 31.11 -47.67 8.66
N CYS A 6 29.87 -47.30 8.98
CA CYS A 6 29.13 -47.70 10.19
C CYS A 6 29.74 -47.22 11.52
N PRO A 7 28.91 -46.75 12.48
CA PRO A 7 29.37 -46.63 13.85
C PRO A 7 29.73 -48.01 14.38
N ASP A 8 30.92 -48.10 14.95
CA ASP A 8 31.50 -49.28 15.57
C ASP A 8 30.62 -49.91 16.65
N GLU A 9 30.75 -51.24 16.69
CA GLU A 9 30.74 -52.08 17.88
C GLU A 9 29.46 -52.12 18.73
N GLU A 10 28.52 -52.98 18.32
CA GLU A 10 28.10 -54.12 19.16
C GLU A 10 27.20 -55.05 18.32
N GLN A 11 27.80 -56.16 17.86
CA GLN A 11 27.16 -57.38 17.35
C GLN A 11 26.34 -57.28 16.04
N CYS A 12 26.85 -58.00 15.04
CA CYS A 12 26.22 -58.30 13.75
C CYS A 12 24.73 -58.73 13.86
N GLU A 13 23.78 -57.81 13.68
CA GLU A 13 22.37 -58.20 13.52
C GLU A 13 21.97 -58.45 12.05
N TYR A 14 22.72 -57.94 11.05
CA TYR A 14 22.31 -57.99 9.62
C TYR A 14 23.39 -58.51 8.67
N THR A 15 23.87 -59.73 8.92
CA THR A 15 24.93 -60.36 8.13
C THR A 15 24.53 -60.65 6.68
N TRP A 16 23.23 -60.84 6.41
CA TRP A 16 22.74 -61.14 5.06
C TRP A 16 22.52 -59.86 4.27
N ALA A 17 22.01 -58.80 4.93
CA ALA A 17 21.92 -57.48 4.33
C ALA A 17 23.30 -56.94 3.92
N ARG A 18 24.34 -57.13 4.74
CA ARG A 18 25.70 -56.68 4.41
C ARG A 18 26.27 -57.40 3.17
N LYS A 19 26.14 -58.73 3.12
CA LYS A 19 26.55 -59.51 1.94
C LYS A 19 25.81 -59.08 0.67
N PHE A 20 24.50 -58.84 0.78
CA PHE A 20 23.70 -58.40 -0.36
C PHE A 20 24.10 -57.02 -0.87
N VAL A 21 24.46 -56.09 0.03
CA VAL A 21 24.96 -54.76 -0.33
C VAL A 21 26.32 -54.86 -1.02
N ASP A 22 27.23 -55.70 -0.50
CA ASP A 22 28.56 -55.92 -1.07
C ASP A 22 28.48 -56.60 -2.45
N GLU A 23 27.55 -57.55 -2.65
CA GLU A 23 27.30 -58.22 -3.94
C GLU A 23 26.66 -57.29 -4.98
N ASN A 24 25.98 -56.22 -4.56
CA ASN A 24 25.25 -55.29 -5.44
C ASN A 24 25.77 -53.85 -5.30
N GLU A 25 27.08 -53.70 -5.15
CA GLU A 25 27.74 -52.43 -4.84
C GLU A 25 27.29 -51.26 -5.75
N LEU A 26 27.13 -51.51 -7.04
CA LEU A 26 26.72 -50.51 -8.04
C LEU A 26 25.34 -49.88 -7.75
N ILE A 27 24.40 -50.64 -7.17
CA ILE A 27 23.06 -50.14 -6.82
C ILE A 27 23.14 -49.28 -5.56
N PHE A 28 23.98 -49.67 -4.61
CA PHE A 28 24.18 -48.99 -3.33
C PHE A 28 25.21 -47.85 -3.37
N GLN A 29 25.81 -47.58 -4.53
CA GLN A 29 26.53 -46.33 -4.78
C GLN A 29 25.58 -45.12 -4.86
N ASN A 30 24.30 -45.33 -5.17
CA ASN A 30 23.32 -44.25 -5.22
C ASN A 30 23.03 -43.70 -3.81
N ASN A 31 23.06 -42.37 -3.65
CA ASN A 31 22.80 -41.68 -2.39
C ASN A 31 21.40 -41.98 -1.81
N LEU A 32 20.42 -42.27 -2.66
CA LEU A 32 19.08 -42.70 -2.24
C LEU A 32 19.14 -44.03 -1.47
N MET A 33 19.90 -45.00 -2.00
CA MET A 33 20.02 -46.32 -1.40
C MET A 33 20.88 -46.27 -0.13
N ARG A 34 21.93 -45.44 -0.11
CA ARG A 34 22.73 -45.18 1.09
C ARG A 34 21.90 -44.55 2.20
N SER A 35 21.16 -43.49 1.89
CA SER A 35 20.32 -42.80 2.87
C SER A 35 19.23 -43.72 3.44
N PHE A 36 18.71 -44.65 2.64
CA PHE A 36 17.73 -45.62 3.11
C PHE A 36 18.31 -46.58 4.16
N LEU A 37 19.56 -47.04 3.96
CA LEU A 37 20.26 -47.97 4.85
C LEU A 37 20.91 -47.31 6.08
N LEU A 38 20.90 -45.98 6.19
CA LEU A 38 21.34 -45.30 7.42
C LEU A 38 20.42 -45.60 8.62
N THR A 39 19.15 -45.92 8.34
CA THR A 39 18.16 -46.22 9.37
C THR A 39 18.22 -47.69 9.76
N LYS A 40 18.52 -47.98 11.03
CA LYS A 40 18.62 -49.36 11.58
C LYS A 40 17.39 -50.22 11.26
N LYS A 41 16.18 -49.65 11.32
CA LYS A 41 14.91 -50.31 10.98
C LYS A 41 14.85 -50.78 9.52
N ASN A 42 15.40 -50.00 8.59
CA ASN A 42 15.39 -50.33 7.16
C ASN A 42 16.39 -51.45 6.84
N CYS A 43 17.55 -51.45 7.51
CA CYS A 43 18.50 -52.56 7.47
C CYS A 43 17.91 -53.87 7.98
N PHE A 44 17.15 -53.81 9.08
CA PHE A 44 16.42 -54.96 9.62
C PHE A 44 15.39 -55.52 8.62
N LEU A 45 14.59 -54.64 8.00
CA LEU A 45 13.61 -55.05 6.99
C LEU A 45 14.28 -55.68 5.76
N LEU A 46 15.43 -55.16 5.33
CA LEU A 46 16.21 -55.74 4.25
C LEU A 46 16.71 -57.13 4.63
N ASP A 47 17.31 -57.30 5.80
CA ASP A 47 17.80 -58.60 6.29
C ASP A 47 16.68 -59.64 6.41
N GLN A 48 15.52 -59.25 6.95
CA GLN A 48 14.34 -60.11 7.01
C GLN A 48 13.80 -60.50 5.63
N SER A 49 13.78 -59.57 4.68
CA SER A 49 13.31 -59.83 3.33
C SER A 49 14.20 -60.84 2.59
N ILE A 50 15.51 -60.83 2.85
CA ILE A 50 16.46 -61.77 2.25
C ILE A 50 16.35 -63.15 2.94
N ARG A 51 16.20 -63.19 4.27
CA ARG A 51 16.12 -64.45 5.03
C ARG A 51 14.85 -65.25 4.79
N TYR A 52 13.70 -64.58 4.79
CA TYR A 52 12.40 -65.27 4.77
C TYR A 52 11.68 -65.13 3.43
N SER A 53 12.01 -64.11 2.62
CA SER A 53 11.43 -63.86 1.28
C SER A 53 9.89 -63.93 1.24
N THR A 54 9.23 -63.65 2.37
CA THR A 54 7.76 -63.67 2.47
C THR A 54 7.16 -62.43 1.82
N PHE A 55 5.92 -62.57 1.35
CA PHE A 55 5.17 -61.47 0.74
C PHE A 55 5.06 -60.26 1.69
N ASP A 56 4.78 -60.50 2.97
CA ASP A 56 4.63 -59.45 3.97
C ASP A 56 5.95 -58.73 4.27
N THR A 57 7.08 -59.44 4.35
CA THR A 57 8.40 -58.83 4.54
C THR A 57 8.83 -57.97 3.36
N LYS A 58 8.49 -58.37 2.12
CA LYS A 58 8.77 -57.57 0.91
C LYS A 58 7.88 -56.32 0.86
N LYS A 59 6.60 -56.48 1.17
CA LYS A 59 5.66 -55.35 1.24
C LYS A 59 6.07 -54.33 2.29
N ALA A 60 6.50 -54.77 3.47
CA ALA A 60 6.99 -53.90 4.53
C ALA A 60 8.27 -53.14 4.14
N LEU A 61 9.19 -53.80 3.42
CA LEU A 61 10.38 -53.16 2.87
C LEU A 61 10.03 -52.10 1.81
N ASP A 62 9.11 -52.44 0.90
CA ASP A 62 8.64 -51.53 -0.16
C ASP A 62 7.89 -50.31 0.42
N GLU A 63 7.10 -50.50 1.48
CA GLU A 63 6.45 -49.42 2.22
C GLU A 63 7.48 -48.49 2.86
N ALA A 64 8.44 -49.04 3.60
CA ALA A 64 9.51 -48.25 4.22
C ALA A 64 10.33 -47.48 3.18
N PHE A 65 10.61 -48.11 2.02
CA PHE A 65 11.34 -47.45 0.94
C PHE A 65 10.54 -46.33 0.29
N ARG A 66 9.24 -46.52 0.09
CA ARG A 66 8.34 -45.47 -0.44
C ARG A 66 8.27 -44.27 0.51
N ASP A 67 8.18 -44.52 1.81
CA ASP A 67 8.13 -43.45 2.82
C ASP A 67 9.43 -42.63 2.83
N HIS A 68 10.59 -43.31 2.82
CA HIS A 68 11.89 -42.66 2.77
C HIS A 68 12.08 -41.81 1.51
N LEU A 69 11.66 -42.34 0.37
CA LEU A 69 11.73 -41.62 -0.90
C LEU A 69 10.73 -40.45 -0.94
N ALA A 70 9.56 -40.58 -0.31
CA ALA A 70 8.61 -39.49 -0.16
C ALA A 70 9.21 -38.36 0.68
N GLU A 71 9.85 -38.68 1.81
CA GLU A 71 10.50 -37.69 2.68
C GLU A 71 11.58 -36.88 1.93
N ILE A 72 12.48 -37.56 1.21
CA ILE A 72 13.52 -36.90 0.40
C ILE A 72 12.90 -35.99 -0.66
N ARG A 73 11.86 -36.48 -1.36
CA ARG A 73 11.15 -35.68 -2.37
C ARG A 73 10.48 -34.46 -1.76
N LEU A 74 9.84 -34.61 -0.60
CA LEU A 74 9.19 -33.52 0.11
C LEU A 74 10.21 -32.45 0.53
N ILE A 75 11.34 -32.85 1.11
CA ILE A 75 12.40 -31.92 1.50
C ILE A 75 12.95 -31.17 0.28
N SER A 76 13.25 -31.89 -0.81
CA SER A 76 13.74 -31.29 -2.05
C SER A 76 12.73 -30.31 -2.65
N GLN A 77 11.46 -30.70 -2.72
CA GLN A 77 10.39 -29.86 -3.25
C GLN A 77 10.22 -28.60 -2.40
N LEU A 78 10.12 -28.74 -1.08
CA LEU A 78 9.96 -27.62 -0.16
C LEU A 78 11.16 -26.67 -0.21
N SER A 79 12.38 -27.21 -0.30
CA SER A 79 13.61 -26.40 -0.41
C SER A 79 13.61 -25.59 -1.71
N ASN A 80 13.19 -26.21 -2.82
CA ASN A 80 13.07 -25.53 -4.11
C ASN A 80 11.99 -24.46 -4.10
N ASP A 81 10.84 -24.74 -3.50
CA ASP A 81 9.73 -23.80 -3.42
C ASP A 81 10.07 -22.61 -2.53
N LEU A 82 10.70 -22.85 -1.39
CA LEU A 82 11.19 -21.79 -0.50
C LEU A 82 12.20 -20.89 -1.22
N ARG A 83 13.16 -21.47 -1.94
CA ARG A 83 14.14 -20.71 -2.73
C ARG A 83 13.47 -19.86 -3.80
N ARG A 84 12.51 -20.43 -4.55
CA ARG A 84 11.76 -19.69 -5.58
C ARG A 84 10.91 -18.57 -4.97
N TYR A 85 10.33 -18.81 -3.79
CA TYR A 85 9.56 -17.80 -3.08
C TYR A 85 10.44 -16.64 -2.61
N ALA A 86 11.59 -16.93 -2.00
CA ALA A 86 12.56 -15.93 -1.56
C ALA A 86 13.00 -15.01 -2.72
N ILE A 87 13.36 -15.59 -3.87
CA ILE A 87 13.74 -14.82 -5.06
C ILE A 87 12.60 -13.89 -5.51
N ARG A 88 11.36 -14.39 -5.56
CA ARG A 88 10.19 -13.59 -5.97
C ARG A 88 9.89 -12.48 -4.97
N TYR A 89 10.06 -12.75 -3.69
CA TYR A 89 9.91 -11.76 -2.64
C TYR A 89 10.92 -10.63 -2.79
N ASP A 90 12.21 -10.94 -2.97
CA ASP A 90 13.27 -9.94 -3.16
C ASP A 90 13.04 -9.09 -4.40
N GLN A 91 12.62 -9.72 -5.51
CA GLN A 91 12.24 -8.99 -6.73
C GLN A 91 11.10 -8.01 -6.47
N LYS A 92 10.04 -8.45 -5.76
CA LYS A 92 8.90 -7.60 -5.40
C LYS A 92 9.32 -6.43 -4.52
N VAL A 93 10.12 -6.68 -3.48
CA VAL A 93 10.62 -5.65 -2.56
C VAL A 93 11.50 -4.64 -3.30
N ASN A 94 12.40 -5.10 -4.17
CA ASN A 94 13.25 -4.22 -4.95
C ASN A 94 12.45 -3.36 -5.94
N LEU A 95 11.44 -3.92 -6.60
CA LEU A 95 10.53 -3.15 -7.46
C LEU A 95 9.76 -2.10 -6.65
N TYR A 96 9.25 -2.47 -5.46
CA TYR A 96 8.55 -1.55 -4.58
C TYR A 96 9.45 -0.39 -4.14
N ARG A 97 10.67 -0.69 -3.64
CA ARG A 97 11.65 0.32 -3.23
C ARG A 97 12.06 1.26 -4.37
N LYS A 98 12.18 0.73 -5.61
CA LYS A 98 12.48 1.56 -6.79
C LYS A 98 11.33 2.48 -7.19
N ARG A 99 10.07 2.04 -7.02
CA ARG A 99 8.88 2.82 -7.38
C ARG A 99 8.49 3.82 -6.28
N GLN A 100 8.72 3.47 -5.02
CA GLN A 100 8.36 4.25 -3.86
C GLN A 100 9.61 4.76 -3.15
N LEU A 101 10.31 5.65 -3.86
CA LEU A 101 11.46 6.33 -3.30
C LEU A 101 10.97 7.33 -2.26
N LEU A 102 11.44 7.20 -1.01
CA LEU A 102 11.21 8.15 0.07
C LEU A 102 12.12 9.38 -0.09
N ILE A 103 12.05 10.01 -1.25
CA ILE A 103 12.93 11.10 -1.67
C ILE A 103 12.24 12.46 -1.64
N MET A 104 10.95 12.49 -1.32
CA MET A 104 10.14 13.69 -1.41
C MET A 104 10.71 14.81 -0.54
N ASP A 105 11.16 14.48 0.68
CA ASP A 105 11.73 15.44 1.64
C ASP A 105 13.21 15.76 1.39
N GLN A 106 13.81 15.21 0.33
CA GLN A 106 15.22 15.45 0.05
C GLN A 106 15.41 16.79 -0.65
N PRO A 107 16.49 17.53 -0.31
CA PRO A 107 16.82 18.76 -1.01
C PRO A 107 17.17 18.46 -2.48
N ILE A 108 16.84 19.39 -3.37
CA ILE A 108 17.12 19.26 -4.80
C ILE A 108 18.60 19.53 -5.10
N ASN A 109 19.20 20.48 -4.38
CA ASN A 109 20.63 20.81 -4.47
C ASN A 109 21.31 20.56 -3.12
N GLU A 110 22.59 20.17 -3.14
CA GLU A 110 23.44 20.04 -1.95
C GLU A 110 23.88 21.42 -1.41
N ASP A 111 23.62 22.49 -2.16
CA ASP A 111 23.90 23.86 -1.74
C ASP A 111 22.99 24.25 -0.58
N ALA A 112 23.57 24.32 0.62
CA ALA A 112 22.91 24.59 1.90
C ALA A 112 22.11 25.92 1.97
N MET A 113 22.14 26.75 0.93
CA MET A 113 21.37 27.99 0.84
C MET A 113 19.96 27.82 0.28
N ILE A 114 19.65 26.72 -0.41
CA ILE A 114 18.33 26.54 -1.05
C ILE A 114 17.58 25.40 -0.34
N ILE A 115 16.60 25.79 0.50
CA ILE A 115 15.69 24.87 1.21
C ILE A 115 14.53 24.47 0.28
N THR A 116 14.80 24.09 -0.96
CA THR A 116 13.76 23.57 -1.85
C THR A 116 13.78 22.05 -1.83
N SER A 117 12.67 21.49 -1.38
CA SER A 117 12.42 20.05 -1.31
C SER A 117 11.81 19.57 -2.62
N LYS A 118 11.94 18.28 -2.94
CA LYS A 118 11.32 17.72 -4.16
C LYS A 118 9.78 17.83 -4.14
N VAL A 119 9.17 17.93 -2.96
CA VAL A 119 7.74 18.24 -2.81
C VAL A 119 7.37 19.57 -3.44
N ASP A 120 8.23 20.59 -3.30
CA ASP A 120 7.94 21.95 -3.75
C ASP A 120 7.91 22.08 -5.29
N LEU A 121 8.40 21.06 -6.01
CA LEU A 121 8.32 20.97 -7.47
C LEU A 121 6.98 20.41 -7.98
N ILE A 122 6.17 19.82 -7.10
CA ILE A 122 4.86 19.31 -7.49
C ILE A 122 3.93 20.50 -7.62
N ALA A 123 3.48 20.75 -8.86
CA ALA A 123 2.48 21.77 -9.12
C ALA A 123 1.19 21.46 -8.37
N ASP A 124 0.83 22.33 -7.42
CA ASP A 124 -0.48 22.31 -6.82
C ASP A 124 -1.45 23.08 -7.72
N ASN A 125 -2.28 22.35 -8.46
CA ASN A 125 -3.29 22.93 -9.34
C ASN A 125 -4.40 23.69 -8.57
N TYR A 126 -4.42 23.59 -7.25
CA TYR A 126 -5.32 24.33 -6.37
C TYR A 126 -4.61 25.42 -5.57
N ALA A 127 -3.28 25.57 -5.72
CA ALA A 127 -2.58 26.68 -5.11
C ALA A 127 -3.09 27.98 -5.74
N LEU A 128 -3.66 28.82 -4.89
CA LEU A 128 -4.05 30.17 -5.27
C LEU A 128 -2.78 30.97 -5.50
N SER A 129 -2.78 31.80 -6.54
CA SER A 129 -1.75 32.82 -6.69
C SER A 129 -1.76 33.76 -5.48
N VAL A 130 -0.62 34.42 -5.19
CA VAL A 130 -0.52 35.39 -4.08
C VAL A 130 -1.61 36.45 -4.15
N ASP A 131 -1.98 36.87 -5.37
CA ASP A 131 -3.03 37.85 -5.62
C ASP A 131 -4.43 37.28 -5.33
N GLU A 132 -4.70 36.04 -5.72
CA GLU A 132 -5.97 35.36 -5.39
C GLU A 132 -6.10 35.06 -3.90
N GLU A 133 -4.99 34.76 -3.22
CA GLU A 133 -4.96 34.53 -1.78
C GLU A 133 -5.18 35.84 -1.01
N ALA A 134 -4.58 36.95 -1.48
CA ALA A 134 -4.85 38.29 -0.96
C ALA A 134 -6.32 38.69 -1.17
N LEU A 135 -6.88 38.43 -2.35
CA LEU A 135 -8.28 38.72 -2.67
C LEU A 135 -9.23 37.87 -1.82
N LYS A 136 -8.95 36.58 -1.61
CA LYS A 136 -9.76 35.68 -0.78
C LYS A 136 -9.75 36.05 0.71
N ASN A 137 -8.69 36.71 1.17
CA ASN A 137 -8.61 37.25 2.51
C ASN A 137 -9.36 38.59 2.68
N ASP A 138 -9.76 39.23 1.58
CA ASP A 138 -10.52 40.47 1.63
C ASP A 138 -11.97 40.17 2.06
N GLN A 139 -12.46 40.92 3.04
CA GLN A 139 -13.76 40.69 3.66
C GLN A 139 -14.86 41.59 3.07
N HIS A 140 -14.50 42.42 2.09
CA HIS A 140 -15.40 43.40 1.49
C HIS A 140 -15.87 42.96 0.11
N LEU A 141 -17.18 42.97 -0.09
CA LEU A 141 -17.80 42.59 -1.37
C LEU A 141 -17.33 43.50 -2.52
N GLU A 142 -16.96 44.74 -2.21
CA GLU A 142 -16.53 45.78 -3.16
C GLU A 142 -15.22 45.43 -3.87
N SER A 143 -14.34 44.67 -3.23
CA SER A 143 -13.04 44.26 -3.77
C SER A 143 -13.15 43.20 -4.87
N PHE A 144 -14.30 42.51 -4.97
CA PHE A 144 -14.55 41.45 -5.95
C PHE A 144 -15.32 41.92 -7.19
N ILE A 145 -15.53 43.24 -7.34
CA ILE A 145 -16.46 43.77 -8.35
C ILE A 145 -15.72 44.62 -9.37
N GLU A 146 -15.65 44.09 -10.59
CA GLU A 146 -15.04 44.78 -11.73
C GLU A 146 -15.99 45.78 -12.40
N ASN A 147 -17.31 45.56 -12.31
CA ASN A 147 -18.30 46.44 -12.93
C ASN A 147 -18.43 47.74 -12.13
N PHE A 148 -18.03 48.86 -12.75
CA PHE A 148 -18.00 50.19 -12.14
C PHE A 148 -19.36 50.63 -11.56
N THR A 149 -20.44 50.33 -12.26
CA THR A 149 -21.80 50.70 -11.86
C THR A 149 -22.26 49.90 -10.67
N LEU A 150 -22.02 48.58 -10.70
CA LEU A 150 -22.33 47.69 -9.59
C LEU A 150 -21.51 48.06 -8.35
N TYR A 151 -20.24 48.44 -8.52
CA TYR A 151 -19.38 48.93 -7.46
C TYR A 151 -19.96 50.19 -6.80
N HIS A 152 -20.33 51.19 -7.60
CA HIS A 152 -20.98 52.41 -7.09
C HIS A 152 -22.34 52.13 -6.42
N ALA A 153 -23.10 51.19 -6.99
CA ALA A 153 -24.40 50.80 -6.48
C ALA A 153 -24.27 50.16 -5.09
N ILE A 154 -23.33 49.24 -4.92
CA ILE A 154 -23.05 48.61 -3.63
C ILE A 154 -22.54 49.64 -2.64
N ARG A 155 -21.66 50.55 -3.07
CA ARG A 155 -21.16 51.62 -2.21
C ARG A 155 -22.29 52.51 -1.66
N SER A 156 -23.39 52.65 -2.40
CA SER A 156 -24.58 53.42 -2.00
C SER A 156 -25.51 52.71 -1.01
N LEU A 157 -25.33 51.41 -0.76
CA LEU A 157 -26.11 50.64 0.20
C LEU A 157 -25.81 51.06 1.65
N THR A 158 -26.81 50.91 2.51
CA THR A 158 -26.61 51.12 3.96
C THR A 158 -25.67 50.07 4.55
N PRO A 159 -24.95 50.37 5.65
CA PRO A 159 -24.02 49.41 6.28
C PRO A 159 -24.66 48.06 6.59
N ARG A 160 -25.92 48.07 7.07
CA ARG A 160 -26.68 46.85 7.35
C ARG A 160 -26.99 46.03 6.10
N GLN A 161 -27.27 46.69 4.98
CA GLN A 161 -27.52 46.00 3.71
C GLN A 161 -26.23 45.39 3.16
N LYS A 162 -25.11 46.11 3.23
CA LYS A 162 -23.79 45.60 2.82
C LYS A 162 -23.40 44.36 3.61
N TYR A 163 -23.47 44.44 4.93
CA TYR A 163 -23.14 43.31 5.80
C TYR A 163 -23.97 42.06 5.48
N ILE A 164 -25.27 42.20 5.26
CA ILE A 164 -26.13 41.06 4.92
C ILE A 164 -25.77 40.47 3.54
N LEU A 165 -25.37 41.31 2.57
CA LEU A 165 -24.92 40.83 1.27
C LEU A 165 -23.54 40.15 1.36
N GLU A 166 -22.58 40.73 2.09
CA GLU A 166 -21.28 40.10 2.36
C GLU A 166 -21.45 38.76 3.07
N ALA A 167 -22.23 38.72 4.15
CA ALA A 167 -22.57 37.50 4.85
C ALA A 167 -23.19 36.43 3.94
N SER A 168 -24.12 36.82 3.06
CA SER A 168 -24.83 35.88 2.20
C SER A 168 -24.01 35.42 0.98
N TYR A 169 -23.19 36.28 0.38
CA TYR A 169 -22.54 36.02 -0.91
C TYR A 169 -21.03 35.84 -0.82
N LEU A 170 -20.36 36.45 0.15
CA LEU A 170 -18.92 36.25 0.39
C LEU A 170 -18.70 35.08 1.35
N PHE A 171 -19.50 34.99 2.42
CA PHE A 171 -19.35 33.97 3.45
C PHE A 171 -20.36 32.80 3.32
N ASN A 172 -21.22 32.81 2.30
CA ASN A 172 -22.23 31.78 2.02
C ASN A 172 -23.16 31.45 3.21
N LEU A 173 -23.40 32.42 4.10
CA LEU A 173 -24.30 32.23 5.23
C LEU A 173 -25.77 32.26 4.79
N THR A 174 -26.57 31.39 5.39
CA THR A 174 -28.02 31.38 5.21
C THR A 174 -28.68 32.53 5.98
N ASP A 175 -29.86 32.96 5.53
CA ASP A 175 -30.64 34.00 6.24
C ASP A 175 -30.90 33.62 7.71
N THR A 176 -31.01 32.32 8.00
CA THR A 176 -31.16 31.79 9.36
C THR A 176 -29.92 31.97 10.21
N GLU A 177 -28.73 31.70 9.67
CA GLU A 177 -27.45 31.87 10.38
C GLU A 177 -27.14 33.35 10.61
N ILE A 178 -27.41 34.20 9.61
CA ILE A 178 -27.26 35.66 9.74
C ILE A 178 -28.22 36.19 10.81
N ALA A 179 -29.48 35.73 10.80
CA ALA A 179 -30.49 36.13 11.77
C ALA A 179 -30.11 35.73 13.20
N ALA A 180 -29.59 34.51 13.38
CA ALA A 180 -29.10 34.04 14.66
C ALA A 180 -27.92 34.87 15.17
N LYS A 181 -26.98 35.24 14.29
CA LYS A 181 -25.80 36.06 14.63
C LYS A 181 -26.17 37.50 15.00
N GLU A 182 -27.19 38.06 14.36
CA GLU A 182 -27.69 39.43 14.60
C GLU A 182 -28.76 39.51 15.70
N GLY A 183 -29.24 38.39 16.22
CA GLY A 183 -30.31 38.36 17.23
C GLY A 183 -31.68 38.85 16.71
N VAL A 184 -31.96 38.66 15.41
CA VAL A 184 -33.21 39.10 14.76
C VAL A 184 -33.95 37.94 14.10
N SER A 185 -35.14 38.19 13.56
CA SER A 185 -35.88 37.16 12.81
C SER A 185 -35.30 36.95 11.40
N GLN A 186 -35.35 35.71 10.91
CA GLN A 186 -34.98 35.34 9.53
C GLN A 186 -35.69 36.25 8.50
N GLN A 187 -36.99 36.50 8.72
CA GLN A 187 -37.79 37.36 7.84
C GLN A 187 -37.24 38.78 7.74
N SER A 188 -36.64 39.31 8.82
CA SER A 188 -35.97 40.62 8.77
C SER A 188 -34.77 40.59 7.83
N ILE A 189 -33.93 39.55 7.90
CA ILE A 189 -32.76 39.39 7.04
C ILE A 189 -33.19 39.25 5.58
N SER A 190 -34.15 38.36 5.28
CA SER A 190 -34.66 38.16 3.92
C SER A 190 -35.22 39.45 3.32
N LYS A 191 -35.98 40.23 4.10
CA LYS A 191 -36.51 41.53 3.65
C LYS A 191 -35.39 42.53 3.35
N THR A 192 -34.39 42.62 4.23
CA THR A 192 -33.27 43.55 4.03
C THR A 192 -32.42 43.16 2.83
N ARG A 193 -32.13 41.86 2.65
CA ARG A 193 -31.42 41.33 1.48
C ARG A 193 -32.17 41.60 0.18
N ASN A 194 -33.46 41.26 0.12
CA ASN A 194 -34.29 41.49 -1.07
C ASN A 194 -34.39 42.98 -1.41
N LYS A 195 -34.48 43.85 -0.40
CA LYS A 195 -34.48 45.30 -0.60
C LYS A 195 -33.13 45.80 -1.14
N ALA A 196 -32.01 45.28 -0.62
CA ALA A 196 -30.69 45.61 -1.11
C ALA A 196 -30.54 45.21 -2.59
N LEU A 197 -30.86 43.96 -2.94
CA LEU A 197 -30.82 43.46 -4.32
C LEU A 197 -31.74 44.24 -5.26
N SER A 198 -32.94 44.62 -4.79
CA SER A 198 -33.86 45.44 -5.57
C SER A 198 -33.29 46.83 -5.87
N ASN A 199 -32.58 47.43 -4.91
CA ASN A 199 -31.91 48.72 -5.11
C ASN A 199 -30.76 48.60 -6.12
N LEU A 200 -29.93 47.56 -6.00
CA LEU A 200 -28.85 47.29 -6.95
C LEU A 200 -29.38 47.10 -8.36
N LYS A 201 -30.43 46.27 -8.53
CA LYS A 201 -31.08 46.04 -9.82
C LYS A 201 -31.60 47.33 -10.45
N LYS A 202 -32.24 48.21 -9.66
CA LYS A 202 -32.74 49.50 -10.16
C LYS A 202 -31.62 50.40 -10.68
N GLN A 203 -30.49 50.45 -10.00
CA GLN A 203 -29.37 51.29 -10.39
C GLN A 203 -28.67 50.77 -11.66
N LEU A 204 -28.58 49.45 -11.83
CA LEU A 204 -28.07 48.84 -13.06
C LEU A 204 -28.99 49.12 -14.26
N LEU A 205 -30.30 48.91 -14.12
CA LEU A 205 -31.27 49.14 -15.20
C LEU A 205 -31.39 50.63 -15.58
N ALA A 206 -31.22 51.54 -14.62
CA ALA A 206 -31.23 52.98 -14.88
C ALA A 206 -29.99 53.47 -15.66
N GLU A 207 -28.95 52.66 -15.78
CA GLU A 207 -27.79 52.94 -16.59
C GLU A 207 -27.90 52.33 -17.99
N GLU A 208 -28.43 51.11 -18.12
CA GLU A 208 -28.72 50.50 -19.42
C GLU A 208 -29.70 51.34 -20.25
N GLY A 209 -30.72 51.93 -19.61
CA GLY A 209 -31.66 52.84 -20.28
C GLY A 209 -31.15 54.27 -20.54
N LYS A 210 -29.87 54.59 -20.26
CA LYS A 210 -29.24 55.86 -20.65
C LYS A 210 -28.49 55.79 -21.98
N TYR A 211 -28.34 54.59 -22.54
CA TYR A 211 -27.67 54.34 -23.82
C TYR A 211 -28.65 53.89 -24.92
N GLU A 212 -29.96 53.91 -24.65
CA GLU A 212 -31.06 53.88 -25.65
C GLU A 212 -31.55 55.31 -25.96
#